data_AF-A0A3B0JJ32-F1
#
_entry.id   AF-A0A3B0JJ32-F1
#
_cell.length_a   1.000
_cell.length_b   1.000
_cell.length_c   1.000
_cell.angle_alpha   90.00
_cell.angle_beta   90.00
_cell.angle_gamma   90.00
#
_symmetry.space_group_name_H-M   'P 1'
#
loop_
_entity.id
_entity.type
_entity.pdbx_description
1 polymer ?
#
loop_
_entity_poly.entity_id
_entity_poly.type
_entity_poly.pdbx_seq_one_letter_code
_entity_poly.pdbx_strand_id
1 'polypeptide(L)'
;MAAVNASRTDYWNFLFIELADPRTNDWFLIKSPLPLLAILGLYLFFVLGWGPKFMRDRKPFKLERTLLVYNFFQVALSVWMVYEGVVIWRTYSWRCQPVDWSRTPKAYREARVVYVYYMAKITELLDTIFFVLRKNDRQVTFLHVYHHTVMPMISWGTSKYYPGGHGTFIGMINSFVHIIMYSYYFLSAFGPQMQKYLWWKKYITNLQMIQFCCAFIHQTQLLYTDCGYPRWSVCFTLPNAVFFYFLFNDFYQKSYKKKQAAAKAKALSAENNNESCAKDLNKVASKDLELELKQKQKAL
;
A
#
# COMPACT_ATOMS: atom_id res chain seq x y z
N MET A 1 -44.24 1.70 -15.69
CA MET A 1 -42.90 1.06 -15.79
C MET A 1 -42.11 1.46 -17.04
N ALA A 2 -42.74 1.78 -18.19
CA ALA A 2 -42.01 2.19 -19.41
C ALA A 2 -41.29 3.56 -19.30
N ALA A 3 -41.91 4.57 -18.69
CA ALA A 3 -41.31 5.92 -18.58
C ALA A 3 -40.11 6.00 -17.59
N VAL A 4 -40.12 5.16 -16.54
CA VAL A 4 -39.00 5.06 -15.58
C VAL A 4 -37.82 4.29 -16.20
N ASN A 5 -38.10 3.31 -17.07
CA ASN A 5 -37.06 2.59 -17.79
C ASN A 5 -36.41 3.47 -18.86
N ALA A 6 -37.18 4.31 -19.57
CA ALA A 6 -36.62 5.28 -20.52
C ALA A 6 -35.63 6.24 -19.82
N SER A 7 -36.04 6.89 -18.72
CA SER A 7 -35.15 7.82 -18.02
C SER A 7 -33.93 7.13 -17.42
N ARG A 8 -34.08 5.91 -16.88
CA ARG A 8 -32.95 5.15 -16.31
C ARG A 8 -31.93 4.72 -17.36
N THR A 9 -32.40 4.31 -18.54
CA THR A 9 -31.53 4.00 -19.68
C THR A 9 -30.83 5.25 -20.20
N ASP A 10 -31.51 6.40 -20.21
CA ASP A 10 -30.93 7.69 -20.58
C ASP A 10 -29.82 8.12 -19.60
N TYR A 11 -30.05 8.04 -18.29
CA TYR A 11 -29.02 8.35 -17.29
C TYR A 11 -27.83 7.40 -17.33
N TRP A 12 -28.07 6.10 -17.56
CA TRP A 12 -26.99 5.12 -17.68
C TRP A 12 -26.09 5.40 -18.89
N ASN A 13 -26.71 5.67 -20.04
CA ASN A 13 -25.98 5.99 -21.28
C ASN A 13 -25.22 7.30 -21.13
N PHE A 14 -25.84 8.33 -20.54
CA PHE A 14 -25.17 9.58 -20.23
C PHE A 14 -23.90 9.37 -19.39
N LEU A 15 -24.01 8.64 -18.27
CA LEU A 15 -22.89 8.43 -17.36
C LEU A 15 -21.78 7.54 -17.93
N PHE A 16 -22.12 6.44 -18.61
CA PHE A 16 -21.13 5.41 -18.97
C PHE A 16 -20.77 5.36 -20.45
N ILE A 17 -21.44 6.13 -21.30
CA ILE A 17 -21.17 6.22 -22.74
C ILE A 17 -20.84 7.66 -23.14
N GLU A 18 -21.69 8.62 -22.83
CA GLU A 18 -21.52 10.01 -23.30
C GLU A 18 -20.41 10.76 -22.55
N LEU A 19 -20.33 10.59 -21.22
CA LEU A 19 -19.30 11.23 -20.40
C LEU A 19 -17.95 10.49 -20.47
N ALA A 20 -17.94 9.26 -20.97
CA ALA A 20 -16.76 8.40 -21.02
C ALA A 20 -15.79 8.81 -22.14
N ASP A 21 -14.49 8.56 -21.94
CA ASP A 21 -13.51 8.74 -23.01
C ASP A 21 -13.76 7.69 -24.12
N PRO A 22 -14.06 8.13 -25.36
CA PRO A 22 -14.39 7.22 -26.45
C PRO A 22 -13.22 6.29 -26.84
N ARG A 23 -11.98 6.60 -26.43
CA ARG A 23 -10.79 5.79 -26.73
C ARG A 23 -10.69 4.55 -25.87
N THR A 24 -11.20 4.59 -24.64
CA THR A 24 -11.06 3.51 -23.64
C THR A 24 -12.37 2.82 -23.34
N ASN A 25 -13.51 3.38 -23.77
CA ASN A 25 -14.85 2.92 -23.40
C ASN A 25 -15.11 1.43 -23.64
N ASP A 26 -14.59 0.89 -24.73
CA ASP A 26 -14.78 -0.51 -25.13
C ASP A 26 -13.68 -1.46 -24.62
N TRP A 27 -12.73 -0.96 -23.81
CA TRP A 27 -11.69 -1.80 -23.25
C TRP A 27 -12.26 -2.76 -22.20
N PHE A 28 -11.58 -3.90 -22.06
CA PHE A 28 -11.95 -4.95 -21.13
C PHE A 28 -12.10 -4.39 -19.70
N LEU A 29 -13.21 -4.72 -19.03
CA LEU A 29 -13.59 -4.22 -17.69
C LEU A 29 -13.83 -2.69 -17.55
N ILE A 30 -13.75 -1.90 -18.62
CA ILE A 30 -14.03 -0.45 -18.60
C ILE A 30 -15.46 -0.12 -19.05
N LYS A 31 -16.06 -0.94 -19.91
CA LYS A 31 -17.39 -0.70 -20.50
C LYS A 31 -18.48 -0.36 -19.47
N SER A 32 -18.48 -1.04 -18.33
CA SER A 32 -19.44 -0.85 -17.25
C SER A 32 -18.72 -0.92 -15.90
N PRO A 33 -19.24 -0.27 -14.85
CA PRO A 33 -18.73 -0.45 -13.49
C PRO A 33 -19.09 -1.82 -12.89
N LEU A 34 -20.11 -2.51 -13.43
CA LEU A 34 -20.66 -3.74 -12.83
C LEU A 34 -19.62 -4.86 -12.68
N PRO A 35 -18.75 -5.15 -13.67
CA PRO A 35 -17.70 -6.16 -13.52
C PRO A 35 -16.74 -5.83 -12.38
N LEU A 36 -16.32 -4.57 -12.24
CA LEU A 36 -15.45 -4.15 -11.13
C LEU A 36 -16.15 -4.30 -9.78
N LEU A 37 -17.40 -3.85 -9.67
CA LEU A 37 -18.18 -3.97 -8.44
C LEU A 37 -18.38 -5.45 -8.05
N ALA A 38 -18.61 -6.32 -9.03
CA ALA A 38 -18.70 -7.76 -8.79
C ALA A 38 -17.37 -8.33 -8.29
N ILE A 39 -16.24 -7.98 -8.93
CA ILE A 39 -14.90 -8.41 -8.49
C ILE A 39 -14.62 -7.94 -7.06
N LEU A 40 -14.88 -6.67 -6.74
CA LEU A 40 -14.66 -6.11 -5.40
C LEU A 40 -15.61 -6.73 -4.36
N GLY A 41 -16.87 -6.95 -4.71
CA GLY A 41 -17.84 -7.62 -3.84
C GLY A 41 -17.42 -9.05 -3.50
N LEU A 42 -16.98 -9.82 -4.50
CA LEU A 42 -16.44 -11.16 -4.31
C LEU A 42 -15.14 -11.15 -3.48
N TYR A 43 -14.24 -10.20 -3.77
CA TYR A 43 -13.01 -10.01 -3.01
C TYR A 43 -13.29 -9.72 -1.53
N LEU A 44 -14.17 -8.76 -1.21
CA LEU A 44 -14.52 -8.43 0.17
C LEU A 44 -15.24 -9.58 0.88
N PHE A 45 -16.18 -10.24 0.19
CA PHE A 45 -16.85 -11.43 0.69
C PHE A 45 -15.85 -12.53 1.05
N PHE A 46 -14.88 -12.78 0.18
CA PHE A 46 -13.83 -13.77 0.43
C PHE A 46 -12.93 -13.35 1.60
N VAL A 47 -12.37 -12.14 1.58
CA VAL A 47 -11.33 -11.72 2.53
C VAL A 47 -11.88 -11.50 3.94
N LEU A 48 -13.08 -10.93 4.07
CA LEU A 48 -13.64 -10.56 5.37
C LEU A 48 -14.61 -11.62 5.93
N GLY A 49 -15.15 -12.48 5.07
CA GLY A 49 -16.21 -13.42 5.43
C GLY A 49 -15.83 -14.88 5.23
N TRP A 50 -15.89 -15.34 3.99
CA TRP A 50 -15.82 -16.76 3.65
C TRP A 50 -14.43 -17.36 3.82
N GLY A 51 -13.39 -16.68 3.35
CA GLY A 51 -12.00 -17.16 3.36
C GLY A 51 -11.46 -17.45 4.77
N PRO A 52 -11.58 -16.52 5.74
CA PRO A 52 -11.18 -16.80 7.13
C PRO A 52 -11.95 -17.98 7.75
N LYS A 53 -13.25 -18.11 7.48
CA LYS A 53 -14.07 -19.25 7.94
C LYS A 53 -13.60 -20.56 7.31
N PHE A 54 -13.33 -20.57 6.01
CA PHE A 54 -12.82 -21.73 5.28
C PHE A 54 -11.44 -22.17 5.78
N MET A 55 -10.60 -21.22 6.21
CA MET A 55 -9.24 -21.47 6.70
C MET A 55 -9.16 -21.77 8.21
N ARG A 56 -10.28 -21.71 8.95
CA ARG A 56 -10.32 -21.88 10.40
C ARG A 56 -9.69 -23.20 10.83
N ASP A 57 -10.18 -24.29 10.26
CA ASP A 57 -9.80 -25.67 10.62
C ASP A 57 -8.77 -26.28 9.65
N ARG A 58 -8.19 -25.46 8.77
CA ARG A 58 -7.17 -25.87 7.80
C ARG A 58 -5.78 -25.38 8.19
N LYS A 59 -4.77 -26.13 7.77
CA LYS A 59 -3.37 -25.69 7.83
C LYS A 59 -3.13 -24.61 6.76
N PRO A 60 -2.21 -23.65 7.00
CA PRO A 60 -1.82 -22.66 5.99
C PRO A 60 -1.39 -23.32 4.68
N PHE A 61 -1.83 -22.78 3.55
CA PHE A 61 -1.39 -23.26 2.25
C PHE A 61 0.09 -22.94 2.00
N LYS A 62 0.82 -23.89 1.43
CA LYS A 62 2.20 -23.73 0.97
C LYS A 62 2.20 -23.16 -0.46
N LEU A 63 2.34 -21.85 -0.57
CA LEU A 63 2.20 -21.08 -1.82
C LEU A 63 3.52 -20.43 -2.26
N GLU A 64 4.67 -20.94 -1.83
CA GLU A 64 5.98 -20.30 -2.04
C GLU A 64 6.28 -20.08 -3.53
N ARG A 65 6.09 -21.12 -4.37
CA ARG A 65 6.31 -21.02 -5.83
C ARG A 65 5.33 -20.05 -6.48
N THR A 66 4.06 -20.10 -6.09
CA THR A 66 3.02 -19.20 -6.59
C THR A 66 3.35 -17.75 -6.25
N LEU A 67 3.77 -17.48 -5.01
CA LEU A 67 4.18 -16.15 -4.57
C LEU A 67 5.45 -15.68 -5.27
N LEU A 68 6.40 -16.56 -5.55
CA LEU A 68 7.61 -16.21 -6.30
C LEU A 68 7.24 -15.73 -7.70
N VAL A 69 6.45 -16.50 -8.45
CA VAL A 69 6.00 -16.14 -9.81
C VAL A 69 5.15 -14.86 -9.78
N TYR A 70 4.20 -14.78 -8.84
CA TYR A 70 3.31 -13.63 -8.70
C TYR A 70 4.09 -12.34 -8.39
N ASN A 71 4.98 -12.36 -7.39
CA ASN A 71 5.74 -11.16 -7.04
C ASN A 71 6.72 -10.77 -8.15
N PHE A 72 7.32 -11.74 -8.87
CA PHE A 72 8.15 -11.44 -10.04
C PHE A 72 7.34 -10.74 -11.14
N PHE A 73 6.15 -11.25 -11.45
CA PHE A 73 5.25 -10.61 -12.40
C PHE A 73 4.88 -9.18 -11.97
N GLN A 74 4.54 -8.98 -10.70
CA GLN A 74 4.24 -7.65 -10.16
C GLN A 74 5.42 -6.67 -10.27
N VAL A 75 6.65 -7.14 -10.02
CA VAL A 75 7.86 -6.34 -10.23
C VAL A 75 8.01 -5.97 -11.69
N ALA A 76 7.93 -6.94 -12.62
CA ALA A 76 8.09 -6.69 -14.04
C ALA A 76 7.04 -5.70 -14.59
N LEU A 77 5.77 -5.87 -14.17
CA LEU A 77 4.68 -4.96 -14.53
C LEU A 77 4.93 -3.55 -13.98
N SER A 78 5.39 -3.44 -12.73
CA SER A 78 5.71 -2.15 -12.11
C SER A 78 6.88 -1.45 -12.78
N VAL A 79 7.93 -2.19 -13.17
CA VAL A 79 9.07 -1.66 -13.94
C VAL A 79 8.61 -1.11 -15.28
N TRP A 80 7.76 -1.85 -16.00
CA TRP A 80 7.20 -1.39 -17.26
C TRP A 80 6.37 -0.10 -17.09
N MET A 81 5.51 -0.02 -16.07
CA MET A 81 4.72 1.19 -15.79
C MET A 81 5.59 2.39 -15.43
N VAL A 82 6.68 2.20 -14.69
CA VAL A 82 7.64 3.28 -14.38
C VAL A 82 8.37 3.74 -15.64
N TYR A 83 8.83 2.81 -16.48
CA TYR A 83 9.47 3.15 -17.74
C TYR A 83 8.55 4.00 -18.63
N GLU A 84 7.32 3.54 -18.83
CA GLU A 84 6.30 4.25 -19.59
C GLU A 84 5.96 5.62 -18.97
N GLY A 85 5.80 5.67 -17.65
CA GLY A 85 5.60 6.90 -16.90
C GLY A 85 6.72 7.91 -17.13
N VAL A 86 7.97 7.51 -17.00
CA VAL A 86 9.13 8.38 -17.25
C VAL A 86 9.13 8.88 -18.69
N VAL A 87 8.85 8.03 -19.68
CA VAL A 87 8.78 8.45 -21.09
C VAL A 87 7.70 9.50 -21.31
N ILE A 88 6.51 9.33 -20.73
CA ILE A 88 5.40 10.28 -20.82
C ILE A 88 5.76 11.61 -20.12
N TRP A 89 6.25 11.53 -18.87
CA TRP A 89 6.55 12.67 -18.02
C TRP A 89 7.72 13.53 -18.50
N ARG A 90 8.56 13.03 -19.42
CA ARG A 90 9.57 13.85 -20.12
C ARG A 90 8.96 14.95 -20.99
N THR A 91 7.71 14.78 -21.42
CA THR A 91 7.01 15.74 -22.29
C THR A 91 5.91 16.51 -21.55
N TYR A 92 5.63 16.16 -20.31
CA TYR A 92 4.58 16.77 -19.51
C TYR A 92 5.08 18.02 -18.78
N SER A 93 4.15 18.94 -18.54
CA SER A 93 4.34 20.02 -17.59
C SER A 93 4.26 19.48 -16.16
N TRP A 94 5.32 19.71 -15.38
CA TRP A 94 5.36 19.36 -13.95
C TRP A 94 4.50 20.27 -13.07
N ARG A 95 3.92 21.35 -13.62
CA ARG A 95 3.04 22.28 -12.90
C ARG A 95 1.57 21.92 -13.05
N CYS A 96 1.14 21.70 -14.28
CA CYS A 96 -0.25 21.37 -14.58
C CYS A 96 -0.29 20.74 -15.97
N GLN A 97 -0.78 19.51 -16.05
CA GLN A 97 -0.86 18.78 -17.30
C GLN A 97 -2.31 18.40 -17.65
N PRO A 98 -2.88 18.90 -18.77
CA PRO A 98 -4.18 18.45 -19.24
C PRO A 98 -4.14 17.00 -19.72
N VAL A 99 -5.33 16.41 -19.82
CA VAL A 99 -5.54 15.17 -20.57
C VAL A 99 -5.47 15.51 -22.07
N ASP A 100 -4.65 14.79 -22.82
CA ASP A 100 -4.71 14.83 -24.28
C ASP A 100 -5.88 13.96 -24.74
N TRP A 101 -6.91 14.56 -25.33
CA TRP A 101 -8.11 13.88 -25.84
C TRP A 101 -7.99 13.44 -27.30
N SER A 102 -6.86 13.73 -27.95
CA SER A 102 -6.64 13.37 -29.35
C SER A 102 -6.56 11.86 -29.55
N ARG A 103 -6.68 11.44 -30.81
CA ARG A 103 -6.51 10.05 -31.25
C ARG A 103 -5.09 9.77 -31.76
N THR A 104 -4.10 10.49 -31.25
CA THR A 104 -2.70 10.30 -31.64
C THR A 104 -2.11 9.05 -30.97
N PRO A 105 -1.05 8.44 -31.53
CA PRO A 105 -0.36 7.32 -30.89
C PRO A 105 0.15 7.64 -29.47
N LYS A 106 0.55 8.90 -29.23
CA LYS A 106 0.97 9.38 -27.91
C LYS A 106 -0.19 9.34 -26.90
N ALA A 107 -1.33 9.90 -27.26
CA ALA A 107 -2.48 9.95 -26.38
C ALA A 107 -3.04 8.54 -26.08
N TYR A 108 -3.04 7.63 -27.07
CA TYR A 108 -3.38 6.22 -26.85
C TYR A 108 -2.37 5.48 -25.97
N ARG A 109 -1.08 5.82 -26.06
CA ARG A 109 -0.03 5.27 -25.18
C ARG A 109 -0.29 5.68 -23.72
N GLU A 110 -0.59 6.95 -23.49
CA GLU A 110 -0.94 7.47 -22.16
C GLU A 110 -2.17 6.75 -21.58
N ALA A 111 -3.25 6.67 -22.36
CA ALA A 111 -4.46 5.97 -21.94
C ALA A 111 -4.20 4.49 -21.63
N ARG A 112 -3.38 3.82 -22.44
CA ARG A 112 -3.00 2.41 -22.23
C ARG A 112 -2.25 2.23 -20.91
N VAL A 113 -1.36 3.14 -20.55
CA VAL A 113 -0.61 3.06 -19.29
C VAL A 113 -1.54 3.21 -18.08
N VAL A 114 -2.49 4.15 -18.14
CA VAL A 114 -3.52 4.31 -17.10
C VAL A 114 -4.39 3.04 -16.97
N TYR A 115 -4.78 2.45 -18.09
CA TYR A 115 -5.54 1.20 -18.10
C TYR A 115 -4.73 0.01 -17.57
N VAL A 116 -3.47 -0.13 -17.95
CA VAL A 116 -2.61 -1.19 -17.41
C VAL A 116 -2.41 -1.01 -15.91
N TYR A 117 -2.31 0.24 -15.42
CA TYR A 117 -2.30 0.52 -13.99
C TYR A 117 -3.59 0.07 -13.30
N TYR A 118 -4.77 0.33 -13.90
CA TYR A 118 -6.04 -0.22 -13.41
C TYR A 118 -6.03 -1.75 -13.34
N MET A 119 -5.60 -2.41 -14.40
CA MET A 119 -5.48 -3.88 -14.44
C MET A 119 -4.50 -4.39 -13.38
N ALA A 120 -3.40 -3.70 -13.14
CA ALA A 120 -2.48 -4.00 -12.06
C ALA A 120 -3.21 -3.99 -10.71
N LYS A 121 -4.03 -2.97 -10.42
CA LYS A 121 -4.79 -2.89 -9.15
C LYS A 121 -5.78 -4.04 -8.94
N ILE A 122 -6.34 -4.60 -10.02
CA ILE A 122 -7.14 -5.83 -9.93
C ILE A 122 -6.24 -7.01 -9.54
N THR A 123 -5.08 -7.17 -10.17
CA THR A 123 -4.17 -8.28 -9.85
C THR A 123 -3.64 -8.20 -8.42
N GLU A 124 -3.48 -6.99 -7.87
CA GLU A 124 -3.03 -6.76 -6.49
C GLU A 124 -4.04 -7.21 -5.44
N LEU A 125 -5.32 -7.41 -5.79
CA LEU A 125 -6.31 -8.02 -4.89
C LEU A 125 -5.91 -9.44 -4.43
N LEU A 126 -5.08 -10.12 -5.23
CA LEU A 126 -4.56 -11.44 -4.90
C LEU A 126 -3.64 -11.41 -3.66
N ASP A 127 -3.01 -10.27 -3.33
CA ASP A 127 -2.18 -10.13 -2.12
C ASP A 127 -2.94 -10.55 -0.87
N THR A 128 -4.14 -10.01 -0.72
CA THR A 128 -4.97 -10.25 0.46
C THR A 128 -5.55 -11.66 0.45
N ILE A 129 -5.87 -12.21 -0.73
CA ILE A 129 -6.28 -13.60 -0.88
C ILE A 129 -5.15 -14.53 -0.40
N PHE A 130 -3.89 -14.27 -0.79
CA PHE A 130 -2.75 -15.04 -0.33
C PHE A 130 -2.52 -14.90 1.18
N PHE A 131 -2.76 -13.73 1.77
CA PHE A 131 -2.66 -13.56 3.22
C PHE A 131 -3.68 -14.42 3.96
N VAL A 132 -4.92 -14.45 3.51
CA VAL A 132 -5.98 -15.30 4.10
C VAL A 132 -5.65 -16.78 3.95
N LEU A 133 -5.26 -17.23 2.75
CA LEU A 133 -4.90 -18.64 2.49
C LEU A 133 -3.66 -19.10 3.27
N ARG A 134 -2.78 -18.18 3.66
CA ARG A 134 -1.60 -18.46 4.50
C ARG A 134 -1.84 -18.24 5.99
N LYS A 135 -3.07 -17.90 6.41
CA LYS A 135 -3.43 -17.54 7.79
C LYS A 135 -2.53 -16.43 8.36
N ASN A 136 -2.20 -15.45 7.53
CA ASN A 136 -1.41 -14.29 7.93
C ASN A 136 -2.31 -13.09 8.26
N ASP A 137 -3.22 -13.28 9.22
CA ASP A 137 -4.28 -12.33 9.56
C ASP A 137 -3.73 -10.96 10.00
N ARG A 138 -2.49 -10.93 10.50
CA ARG A 138 -1.79 -9.69 10.85
C ARG A 138 -1.54 -8.76 9.66
N GLN A 139 -1.51 -9.29 8.42
CA GLN A 139 -1.35 -8.49 7.21
C GLN A 139 -2.70 -8.01 6.64
N VAL A 140 -3.81 -8.68 6.98
CA VAL A 140 -5.17 -8.28 6.60
C VAL A 140 -5.66 -7.16 7.52
N THR A 141 -5.06 -6.00 7.36
CA THR A 141 -5.41 -4.80 8.14
C THR A 141 -6.48 -3.97 7.44
N PHE A 142 -7.21 -3.14 8.20
CA PHE A 142 -8.13 -2.17 7.62
C PHE A 142 -7.46 -1.29 6.56
N LEU A 143 -6.25 -0.80 6.83
CA LEU A 143 -5.45 -0.02 5.87
C LEU A 143 -5.28 -0.75 4.54
N HIS A 144 -4.87 -2.03 4.60
CA HIS A 144 -4.63 -2.83 3.41
C HIS A 144 -5.95 -3.08 2.65
N VAL A 145 -7.00 -3.55 3.32
CA VAL A 145 -8.28 -3.86 2.66
C VAL A 145 -8.91 -2.59 2.07
N TYR A 146 -8.90 -1.48 2.80
CA TYR A 146 -9.39 -0.18 2.31
C TYR A 146 -8.62 0.28 1.07
N HIS A 147 -7.28 0.26 1.13
CA HIS A 147 -6.42 0.60 0.00
C HIS A 147 -6.73 -0.25 -1.24
N HIS A 148 -6.72 -1.57 -1.09
CA HIS A 148 -6.96 -2.50 -2.21
C HIS A 148 -8.41 -2.46 -2.72
N THR A 149 -9.35 -1.87 -1.98
CA THR A 149 -10.72 -1.65 -2.48
C THR A 149 -10.82 -0.32 -3.23
N VAL A 150 -10.27 0.76 -2.68
CA VAL A 150 -10.39 2.11 -3.24
C VAL A 150 -9.53 2.32 -4.48
N MET A 151 -8.31 1.76 -4.51
CA MET A 151 -7.39 1.97 -5.63
C MET A 151 -7.92 1.44 -6.98
N PRO A 152 -8.50 0.22 -7.08
CA PRO A 152 -9.20 -0.23 -8.29
C PRO A 152 -10.37 0.67 -8.69
N MET A 153 -11.16 1.18 -7.73
CA MET A 153 -12.30 2.07 -8.03
C MET A 153 -11.84 3.39 -8.63
N ILE A 154 -10.83 4.03 -8.02
CA ILE A 154 -10.27 5.28 -8.53
C ILE A 154 -9.66 5.06 -9.92
N SER A 155 -8.82 4.03 -10.07
CA SER A 155 -8.13 3.76 -11.35
C SER A 155 -9.07 3.35 -12.48
N TRP A 156 -10.22 2.72 -12.18
CA TRP A 156 -11.30 2.53 -13.15
C TRP A 156 -11.91 3.86 -13.59
N GLY A 157 -12.24 4.74 -12.64
CA GLY A 157 -12.76 6.08 -12.93
C GLY A 157 -11.80 6.92 -13.78
N THR A 158 -10.50 6.91 -13.46
CA THR A 158 -9.49 7.60 -14.28
C THR A 158 -9.42 7.01 -15.68
N SER A 159 -9.40 5.68 -15.80
CA SER A 159 -9.33 5.00 -17.11
C SER A 159 -10.57 5.25 -17.98
N LYS A 160 -11.74 5.40 -17.34
CA LYS A 160 -13.03 5.62 -18.01
C LYS A 160 -13.22 7.07 -18.45
N TYR A 161 -12.86 8.03 -17.61
CA TYR A 161 -13.28 9.42 -17.79
C TYR A 161 -12.16 10.38 -18.16
N TYR A 162 -10.91 10.14 -17.72
CA TYR A 162 -9.79 11.04 -17.98
C TYR A 162 -8.45 10.29 -17.99
N PRO A 163 -8.22 9.42 -18.99
CA PRO A 163 -7.10 8.49 -19.02
C PRO A 163 -5.79 9.16 -19.45
N GLY A 164 -5.26 10.07 -18.61
CA GLY A 164 -4.01 10.78 -18.86
C GLY A 164 -3.81 11.99 -17.96
N GLY A 165 -2.81 12.82 -18.26
CA GLY A 165 -2.61 14.13 -17.63
C GLY A 165 -2.06 14.10 -16.20
N HIS A 166 -2.33 15.16 -15.43
CA HIS A 166 -1.73 15.46 -14.13
C HIS A 166 -1.77 14.32 -13.11
N GLY A 167 -2.88 13.57 -13.04
CA GLY A 167 -3.06 12.46 -12.10
C GLY A 167 -2.14 11.26 -12.34
N THR A 168 -1.58 11.11 -13.55
CA THR A 168 -0.68 9.99 -13.89
C THR A 168 0.62 10.00 -13.08
N PHE A 169 0.99 11.14 -12.49
CA PHE A 169 2.13 11.23 -11.58
C PHE A 169 1.99 10.27 -10.41
N ILE A 170 0.78 10.19 -9.83
CA ILE A 170 0.46 9.31 -8.71
C ILE A 170 0.70 7.84 -9.11
N GLY A 171 0.24 7.45 -10.30
CA GLY A 171 0.44 6.10 -10.84
C GLY A 171 1.92 5.77 -11.05
N MET A 172 2.68 6.72 -11.60
CA MET A 172 4.13 6.55 -11.83
C MET A 172 4.90 6.34 -10.51
N ILE A 173 4.71 7.23 -9.53
CA ILE A 173 5.44 7.11 -8.25
C ILE A 173 4.97 5.90 -7.44
N ASN A 174 3.68 5.54 -7.51
CA ASN A 174 3.16 4.33 -6.86
C ASN A 174 3.80 3.08 -7.46
N SER A 175 3.89 3.02 -8.78
CA SER A 175 4.55 1.91 -9.49
C SER A 175 6.02 1.79 -9.09
N PHE A 176 6.73 2.92 -8.92
CA PHE A 176 8.11 2.91 -8.44
C PHE A 176 8.24 2.31 -7.03
N VAL A 177 7.36 2.69 -6.11
CA VAL A 177 7.34 2.09 -4.77
C VAL A 177 6.93 0.62 -4.83
N HIS A 178 6.04 0.23 -5.74
CA HIS A 178 5.63 -1.16 -5.95
C HIS A 178 6.78 -2.04 -6.49
N ILE A 179 7.69 -1.52 -7.32
CA ILE A 179 8.92 -2.25 -7.68
C ILE A 179 9.66 -2.67 -6.42
N ILE A 180 9.88 -1.74 -5.50
CA ILE A 180 10.66 -1.95 -4.28
C ILE A 180 9.90 -2.88 -3.31
N MET A 181 8.61 -2.65 -3.13
CA MET A 181 7.75 -3.45 -2.25
C MET A 181 7.62 -4.90 -2.74
N TYR A 182 7.30 -5.13 -4.02
CA TYR A 182 7.18 -6.48 -4.55
C TYR A 182 8.53 -7.17 -4.69
N SER A 183 9.64 -6.45 -4.90
CA SER A 183 10.98 -7.03 -4.81
C SER A 183 11.26 -7.54 -3.40
N TYR A 184 10.86 -6.80 -2.37
CA TYR A 184 10.94 -7.27 -0.98
C TYR A 184 10.11 -8.55 -0.78
N TYR A 185 8.87 -8.58 -1.28
CA TYR A 185 8.01 -9.76 -1.14
C TYR A 185 8.53 -10.96 -1.91
N PHE A 186 9.02 -10.76 -3.12
CA PHE A 186 9.72 -11.76 -3.94
C PHE A 186 10.89 -12.38 -3.18
N LEU A 187 11.79 -11.55 -2.64
CA LEU A 187 12.93 -12.03 -1.86
C LEU A 187 12.47 -12.74 -0.57
N SER A 188 11.42 -12.25 0.09
CA SER A 188 10.90 -12.86 1.31
C SER A 188 10.29 -14.25 1.08
N ALA A 189 9.88 -14.56 -0.15
CA ALA A 189 9.27 -15.83 -0.55
C ALA A 189 10.29 -16.99 -0.64
N PHE A 190 11.59 -16.72 -0.75
CA PHE A 190 12.66 -17.74 -0.66
C PHE A 190 12.82 -18.33 0.76
N GLY A 191 12.09 -17.80 1.75
CA GLY A 191 11.98 -18.37 3.08
C GLY A 191 12.94 -17.76 4.11
N PRO A 192 13.07 -18.39 5.30
CA PRO A 192 13.78 -17.82 6.45
C PRO A 192 15.25 -17.51 6.17
N GLN A 193 15.88 -18.30 5.29
CA GLN A 193 17.27 -18.09 4.88
C GLN A 193 17.49 -16.73 4.20
N MET A 194 16.49 -16.23 3.46
CA MET A 194 16.56 -14.93 2.80
C MET A 194 16.05 -13.80 3.68
N GLN A 195 15.01 -14.06 4.49
CA GLN A 195 14.37 -13.06 5.35
C GLN A 195 15.33 -12.39 6.34
N LYS A 196 16.37 -13.10 6.79
CA LYS A 196 17.41 -12.54 7.69
C LYS A 196 18.18 -11.36 7.08
N TYR A 197 18.28 -11.29 5.76
CA TYR A 197 18.97 -10.19 5.06
C TYR A 197 18.04 -9.00 4.72
N LEU A 198 16.74 -9.13 4.97
CA LEU A 198 15.73 -8.13 4.61
C LEU A 198 15.51 -7.08 5.73
N TRP A 199 16.61 -6.56 6.29
CA TRP A 199 16.61 -5.57 7.37
C TRP A 199 15.99 -4.22 6.96
N TRP A 200 15.95 -3.94 5.67
CA TRP A 200 15.51 -2.66 5.11
C TRP A 200 13.99 -2.49 4.98
N LYS A 201 13.20 -3.44 5.52
CA LYS A 201 11.72 -3.39 5.54
C LYS A 201 11.16 -2.04 5.99
N LYS A 202 11.77 -1.44 7.03
CA LYS A 202 11.33 -0.14 7.59
C LYS A 202 11.45 1.00 6.57
N TYR A 203 12.47 0.97 5.71
CA TYR A 203 12.68 2.01 4.70
C TYR A 203 11.62 1.97 3.59
N ILE A 204 11.03 0.80 3.33
CA ILE A 204 9.90 0.67 2.40
C ILE A 204 8.70 1.48 2.91
N THR A 205 8.38 1.35 4.20
CA THR A 205 7.27 2.13 4.81
C THR A 205 7.57 3.63 4.79
N ASN A 206 8.83 4.03 5.02
CA ASN A 206 9.24 5.44 4.89
C ASN A 206 9.06 5.94 3.45
N LEU A 207 9.45 5.14 2.47
CA LEU A 207 9.30 5.47 1.06
C LEU A 207 7.82 5.62 0.67
N GLN A 208 6.93 4.74 1.15
CA GLN A 208 5.48 4.86 0.96
C GLN A 208 4.93 6.16 1.54
N MET A 209 5.36 6.58 2.73
CA MET A 209 4.94 7.86 3.32
C MET A 209 5.43 9.06 2.49
N ILE A 210 6.69 9.04 2.04
CA ILE A 210 7.25 10.08 1.16
C ILE A 210 6.46 10.17 -0.15
N GLN A 211 6.11 9.02 -0.75
CA GLN A 211 5.29 8.95 -1.97
C GLN A 211 3.96 9.69 -1.79
N PHE A 212 3.24 9.49 -0.67
CA PHE A 212 1.99 10.21 -0.41
C PHE A 212 2.20 11.71 -0.25
N CYS A 213 3.28 12.15 0.40
CA CYS A 213 3.62 13.57 0.48
C CYS A 213 3.90 14.17 -0.90
N CYS A 214 4.69 13.49 -1.74
CA CYS A 214 4.98 13.94 -3.11
C CYS A 214 3.70 14.00 -3.96
N ALA A 215 2.85 12.98 -3.90
CA ALA A 215 1.55 12.98 -4.57
C ALA A 215 0.68 14.15 -4.11
N PHE A 216 0.60 14.39 -2.80
CA PHE A 216 -0.20 15.46 -2.22
C PHE A 216 0.28 16.85 -2.69
N ILE A 217 1.59 17.11 -2.63
CA ILE A 217 2.18 18.38 -3.08
C ILE A 217 1.93 18.59 -4.57
N HIS A 218 2.17 17.57 -5.40
CA HIS A 218 1.94 17.65 -6.83
C HIS A 218 0.45 17.89 -7.15
N GLN A 219 -0.45 17.20 -6.45
CA GLN A 219 -1.89 17.28 -6.73
C GLN A 219 -2.53 18.59 -6.25
N THR A 220 -1.97 19.19 -5.19
CA THR A 220 -2.37 20.51 -4.65
C THR A 220 -2.18 21.64 -5.68
N GLN A 221 -1.28 21.49 -6.65
CA GLN A 221 -1.04 22.49 -7.70
C GLN A 221 -2.30 22.77 -8.54
N LEU A 222 -3.19 21.78 -8.71
CA LEU A 222 -4.48 21.95 -9.42
C LEU A 222 -5.48 22.87 -8.69
N LEU A 223 -5.27 23.16 -7.41
CA LEU A 223 -6.10 24.15 -6.70
C LEU A 223 -5.81 25.57 -7.23
N TYR A 224 -4.55 25.84 -7.57
CA TYR A 224 -4.08 27.19 -7.90
C TYR A 224 -3.83 27.41 -9.39
N THR A 225 -3.64 26.33 -10.17
CA THR A 225 -3.36 26.41 -11.61
C THR A 225 -4.49 25.77 -12.41
N ASP A 226 -5.05 26.52 -13.35
CA ASP A 226 -6.00 25.97 -14.32
C ASP A 226 -5.28 25.61 -15.62
N CYS A 227 -5.40 24.35 -16.03
CA CYS A 227 -4.90 23.87 -17.31
C CYS A 227 -5.91 22.98 -18.04
N GLY A 228 -7.20 23.04 -17.68
CA GLY A 228 -8.22 22.19 -18.29
C GLY A 228 -8.19 20.72 -17.83
N TYR A 229 -7.39 20.38 -16.81
CA TYR A 229 -7.52 19.10 -16.12
C TYR A 229 -8.77 19.11 -15.21
N PRO A 230 -9.53 18.00 -15.10
CA PRO A 230 -10.79 18.00 -14.36
C PRO A 230 -10.62 18.36 -12.86
N ARG A 231 -10.95 19.59 -12.46
CA ARG A 231 -10.71 20.11 -11.09
C ARG A 231 -11.50 19.37 -10.02
N TRP A 232 -12.66 18.82 -10.38
CA TRP A 232 -13.46 17.98 -9.48
C TRP A 232 -12.69 16.75 -8.99
N SER A 233 -11.66 16.28 -9.72
CA SER A 233 -10.85 15.14 -9.28
C SER A 233 -10.14 15.46 -7.95
N VAL A 234 -9.78 16.73 -7.72
CA VAL A 234 -9.08 17.20 -6.53
C VAL A 234 -9.90 16.99 -5.26
N CYS A 235 -11.23 17.13 -5.36
CA CYS A 235 -12.18 16.87 -4.28
C CYS A 235 -12.15 15.41 -3.80
N PHE A 236 -11.72 14.48 -4.65
CA PHE A 236 -11.56 13.07 -4.28
C PHE A 236 -10.12 12.72 -3.95
N THR A 237 -9.14 13.23 -4.70
CA THR A 237 -7.73 12.82 -4.56
C THR A 237 -7.09 13.38 -3.30
N LEU A 238 -7.33 14.66 -2.93
CA LEU A 238 -6.68 15.25 -1.76
C LEU A 238 -7.19 14.67 -0.43
N PRO A 239 -8.52 14.53 -0.20
CA PRO A 239 -9.00 13.90 1.04
C PRO A 239 -8.52 12.45 1.16
N ASN A 240 -8.50 11.67 0.07
CA ASN A 240 -7.95 10.32 0.08
C ASN A 240 -6.46 10.28 0.40
N ALA A 241 -5.65 11.19 -0.18
CA ALA A 241 -4.22 11.26 0.11
C ALA A 241 -3.94 11.57 1.59
N VAL A 242 -4.69 12.50 2.18
CA VAL A 242 -4.61 12.82 3.61
C VAL A 242 -5.02 11.62 4.46
N PHE A 243 -6.11 10.95 4.11
CA PHE A 243 -6.59 9.77 4.82
C PHE A 243 -5.56 8.63 4.79
N PHE A 244 -4.96 8.34 3.62
CA PHE A 244 -3.89 7.35 3.51
C PHE A 244 -2.66 7.73 4.34
N TYR A 245 -2.25 8.99 4.32
CA TYR A 245 -1.13 9.45 5.15
C TYR A 245 -1.37 9.16 6.64
N PHE A 246 -2.56 9.45 7.15
CA PHE A 246 -2.90 9.16 8.55
C PHE A 246 -2.88 7.66 8.86
N LEU A 247 -3.44 6.82 7.98
CA LEU A 247 -3.44 5.37 8.18
C LEU A 247 -2.01 4.78 8.15
N PHE A 248 -1.16 5.24 7.25
CA PHE A 248 0.24 4.81 7.18
C PHE A 248 1.06 5.30 8.37
N ASN A 249 0.83 6.53 8.83
CA ASN A 249 1.47 7.05 10.03
C ASN A 249 1.04 6.26 11.28
N ASP A 250 -0.25 5.95 11.43
CA ASP A 250 -0.75 5.10 12.52
C ASP A 250 -0.12 3.70 12.48
N PHE A 251 -0.06 3.08 11.30
CA PHE A 251 0.61 1.80 11.09
C PHE A 251 2.09 1.86 11.47
N TYR A 252 2.82 2.91 11.06
CA TYR A 252 4.24 3.09 11.37
C TYR A 252 4.47 3.24 12.88
N GLN A 253 3.65 4.04 13.55
CA GLN A 253 3.72 4.26 14.99
C GLN A 253 3.49 2.96 15.77
N LYS A 254 2.45 2.19 15.40
CA LYS A 254 2.12 0.91 16.03
C LYS A 254 3.16 -0.18 15.74
N SER A 255 3.67 -0.25 14.52
CA SER A 255 4.56 -1.34 14.09
C SER A 255 6.01 -1.13 14.50
N TYR A 256 6.49 0.12 14.55
CA TYR A 256 7.90 0.42 14.75
C TYR A 256 8.16 1.23 16.04
N LYS A 257 7.50 2.37 16.25
CA LYS A 257 7.82 3.23 17.41
C LYS A 257 7.43 2.60 18.74
N LYS A 258 6.22 2.03 18.86
CA LYS A 258 5.81 1.33 20.10
C LYS A 258 6.70 0.13 20.42
N LYS A 259 7.14 -0.63 19.41
CA LYS A 259 8.08 -1.75 19.60
C LYS A 259 9.48 -1.29 19.99
N GLN A 260 9.98 -0.21 19.39
CA GLN A 260 11.27 0.37 19.77
C GLN A 260 11.23 0.93 21.19
N ALA A 261 10.16 1.61 21.57
CA ALA A 261 9.97 2.10 22.94
C ALA A 261 9.89 0.95 23.96
N ALA A 262 9.13 -0.11 23.65
CA ALA A 262 9.07 -1.30 24.51
C ALA A 262 10.41 -2.05 24.60
N ALA A 263 11.15 -2.17 23.50
CA ALA A 263 12.48 -2.76 23.49
C ALA A 263 13.48 -1.92 24.29
N LYS A 264 13.44 -0.59 24.16
CA LYS A 264 14.27 0.35 24.93
C LYS A 264 13.92 0.30 26.42
N ALA A 265 12.63 0.27 26.78
CA ALA A 265 12.19 0.12 28.16
C ALA A 265 12.62 -1.22 28.77
N LYS A 266 12.55 -2.32 27.99
CA LYS A 266 13.02 -3.64 28.43
C LYS A 266 14.54 -3.70 28.61
N ALA A 267 15.29 -3.01 27.74
CA ALA A 267 16.74 -2.88 27.88
C ALA A 267 17.11 -2.08 29.14
N LEU A 268 16.48 -0.92 29.35
CA LEU A 268 16.66 -0.10 30.56
C LEU A 268 16.27 -0.83 31.84
N SER A 269 15.20 -1.63 31.84
CA SER A 269 14.81 -2.42 33.01
C SER A 269 15.80 -3.56 33.30
N ALA A 270 16.38 -4.18 32.25
CA ALA A 270 17.39 -5.23 32.43
C ALA A 270 18.71 -4.65 32.98
N GLU A 271 19.09 -3.46 32.52
CA GLU A 271 20.27 -2.73 33.00
C GLU A 271 20.11 -2.30 34.48
N ASN A 272 18.96 -1.72 34.84
CA ASN A 272 18.65 -1.36 36.23
C ASN A 272 18.61 -2.58 37.17
N ASN A 273 18.08 -3.72 36.72
CA ASN A 273 18.05 -4.95 37.52
C ASN A 273 19.47 -5.52 37.75
N ASN A 274 20.35 -5.45 36.74
CA ASN A 274 21.74 -5.86 36.88
C ASN A 274 22.53 -4.93 37.81
N GLU A 275 22.32 -3.61 37.75
CA GLU A 275 22.93 -2.67 38.68
C GLU A 275 22.44 -2.86 40.12
N SER A 276 21.14 -3.13 40.32
CA SER A 276 20.59 -3.45 41.65
C SER A 276 21.21 -4.71 42.22
N CYS A 277 21.31 -5.78 41.42
CA CYS A 277 21.91 -7.04 41.82
C CYS A 277 23.40 -6.89 42.20
N ALA A 278 24.16 -6.08 41.43
CA ALA A 278 25.56 -5.79 41.73
C ALA A 278 25.74 -5.00 43.05
N LYS A 279 24.84 -4.04 43.34
CA LYS A 279 24.85 -3.28 44.60
C LYS A 279 24.52 -4.18 45.80
N ASP A 280 23.57 -5.09 45.66
CA ASP A 280 23.21 -6.02 46.72
C ASP A 280 24.35 -7.01 47.03
N LEU A 281 25.03 -7.52 46.00
CA LEU A 281 26.21 -8.38 46.16
C LEU A 281 27.36 -7.66 46.88
N ASN A 282 27.65 -6.42 46.52
CA ASN A 282 28.69 -5.63 47.19
C ASN A 282 28.35 -5.34 48.65
N LYS A 283 27.07 -5.15 48.98
CA LYS A 283 26.60 -4.92 50.36
C LYS A 283 26.67 -6.19 51.22
N VAL A 284 26.44 -7.36 50.63
CA VAL A 284 26.64 -8.66 51.30
C VAL A 284 28.13 -8.88 51.55
N ALA A 285 28.97 -8.70 50.52
CA ALA A 285 30.41 -8.86 50.65
C ALA A 285 31.04 -7.91 51.70
N SER A 286 30.58 -6.65 51.80
CA SER A 286 31.09 -5.73 52.83
C SER A 286 30.68 -6.14 54.25
N LYS A 287 29.47 -6.67 54.42
CA LYS A 287 28.99 -7.17 55.72
C LYS A 287 29.75 -8.41 56.17
N ASP A 288 30.05 -9.31 55.25
CA ASP A 288 30.83 -10.52 55.54
C ASP A 288 32.27 -10.14 55.94
N LEU A 289 32.87 -9.16 55.24
CA LEU A 289 34.20 -8.63 55.58
C LEU A 289 34.23 -7.95 56.96
N GLU A 290 33.20 -7.16 57.29
CA GLU A 290 33.07 -6.54 58.62
C GLU A 290 32.87 -7.58 59.73
N LEU A 291 32.15 -8.67 59.45
CA LEU A 291 31.93 -9.76 60.40
C LEU A 291 33.23 -10.51 60.69
N GLU A 292 34.02 -10.83 59.65
CA GLU A 292 35.34 -11.46 59.81
C GLU A 292 36.30 -10.57 60.61
N LEU A 293 36.31 -9.25 60.35
CA LEU A 293 37.14 -8.30 61.08
C LEU A 293 36.77 -8.23 62.57
N LYS A 294 35.47 -8.20 62.88
CA LYS A 294 34.96 -8.21 64.26
C LYS A 294 35.27 -9.54 64.98
N GLN A 295 35.26 -10.66 64.26
CA GLN A 295 35.64 -11.96 64.83
C GLN A 295 37.14 -12.02 65.13
N LYS A 296 38.00 -11.52 64.24
CA LYS A 296 39.45 -11.44 64.47
C LYS A 296 39.82 -10.51 65.63
N GLN A 297 39.11 -9.40 65.81
CA GLN A 297 39.32 -8.46 66.92
C GLN A 297 38.90 -9.00 68.29
N LYS A 298 37.97 -9.97 68.35
CA LYS A 298 37.55 -10.61 69.61
C LYS A 298 38.43 -11.78 70.03
N ALA A 299 39.30 -12.27 69.14
CA ALA A 299 40.21 -13.39 69.39
C ALA A 299 41.60 -12.96 69.89
N LEU A 300 41.80 -11.65 70.10
CA LEU A 300 43.01 -11.02 70.64
C LEU A 300 42.71 -10.46 72.03
#